data_AF-A0A1Q8DHU6-F1
#
_entry.id   AF-A0A1Q8DHU6-F1
#
_cell.length_a   1.000
_cell.length_b   1.000
_cell.length_c   1.000
_cell.angle_alpha   90.00
_cell.angle_beta   90.00
_cell.angle_gamma   90.00
#
_symmetry.space_group_name_H-M   'P 1'
#
loop_
_entity.id
_entity.type
_entity.pdbx_description
1 polymer ?
#
loop_
_entity_poly.entity_id
_entity_poly.type
_entity_poly.pdbx_seq_one_letter_code
_entity_poly.pdbx_strand_id
1 'polypeptide(L)' 'SITVPGKSIYRQGNSIDVITKGRHDPCVGIRATPIAEAMLALTLIDHLLRHRGQNADVQCETPIIKAQAD' A
#
# COMPACT_ATOMS: atom_id res chain seq x y z
N SER A 1 8.45 -8.08 16.36
CA SER A 1 7.86 -8.90 17.43
C SER A 1 8.40 -10.31 17.32
N ILE A 2 9.10 -10.72 18.36
CA ILE A 2 9.66 -12.05 18.63
C ILE A 2 9.93 -12.03 20.15
N THR A 3 9.85 -13.18 20.82
CA THR A 3 9.87 -13.33 22.29
C THR A 3 11.13 -12.81 23.01
N VAL A 4 12.10 -12.26 22.28
CA VAL A 4 13.30 -11.63 22.82
C VAL A 4 12.95 -10.28 23.45
N PRO A 5 13.43 -9.98 24.68
CA PRO A 5 13.25 -8.67 25.30
C PRO A 5 13.82 -7.54 24.42
N GLY A 6 13.02 -6.50 24.19
CA GLY A 6 13.43 -5.30 23.46
C GLY A 6 13.34 -4.06 24.35
N LYS A 7 14.30 -3.14 24.23
CA LYS A 7 14.28 -1.86 24.95
C LYS A 7 13.23 -0.93 24.34
N SER A 8 12.49 -0.23 25.19
CA SER A 8 11.50 0.77 24.81
C SER A 8 11.38 1.86 25.88
N ILE A 9 10.42 2.76 25.71
CA ILE A 9 10.02 3.78 26.69
C ILE A 9 8.53 3.66 26.97
N TYR A 10 8.13 4.00 28.18
CA TYR A 10 6.71 4.11 28.53
C TYR A 10 6.24 5.57 28.43
N ARG A 11 4.93 5.83 28.58
CA ARG A 11 4.32 7.14 28.24
C ARG A 11 4.91 8.34 28.99
N GLN A 12 5.43 8.15 30.21
CA GLN A 12 6.11 9.20 30.97
C GLN A 12 7.60 9.36 30.61
N GLY A 13 8.09 8.64 29.60
CA GLY A 13 9.42 8.82 29.00
C GLY A 13 10.54 7.99 29.60
N ASN A 14 10.35 7.29 30.72
CA ASN A 14 11.44 6.49 31.29
C ASN A 14 11.60 5.14 30.56
N SER A 15 12.82 4.60 30.62
CA SER A 15 13.23 3.35 29.95
C SER A 15 12.52 2.14 30.53
N ILE A 16 12.14 1.19 29.67
CA ILE A 16 11.52 -0.08 30.04
C ILE A 16 11.91 -1.19 29.06
N ASP A 17 12.05 -2.42 29.54
CA ASP A 17 12.18 -3.60 28.68
C ASP A 17 10.79 -4.20 28.38
N VAL A 18 10.52 -4.42 27.09
CA VAL A 18 9.26 -4.97 26.59
C VAL A 18 9.50 -6.40 26.10
N ILE A 19 8.74 -7.33 26.66
CA ILE A 19 8.70 -8.73 26.21
C ILE A 19 7.31 -9.02 25.66
N THR A 20 7.25 -9.38 24.39
CA THR A 20 6.00 -9.79 23.74
C THR A 20 5.79 -11.29 23.94
N LYS A 21 4.66 -11.67 24.55
CA LYS A 21 4.27 -13.07 24.77
C LYS A 21 3.25 -13.52 23.71
N GLY A 22 3.22 -14.82 23.43
CA GLY A 22 2.26 -15.42 22.48
C GLY A 22 2.76 -15.49 21.03
N ARG A 23 1.94 -16.08 20.14
CA ARG A 23 2.28 -16.30 18.72
C ARG A 23 2.34 -14.97 17.98
N HIS A 24 3.44 -14.76 17.27
CA HIS A 24 3.62 -13.64 16.35
C HIS A 24 4.12 -14.17 15.01
N ASP A 25 3.79 -13.43 13.95
CA ASP A 25 4.28 -13.77 12.63
C ASP A 25 5.79 -13.47 12.56
N PRO A 26 6.64 -14.46 12.24
CA PRO A 26 8.07 -14.22 12.04
C PRO A 26 8.33 -13.36 10.80
N CYS A 27 7.38 -13.33 9.85
CA CYS A 27 7.38 -12.46 8.70
C CYS A 27 5.96 -11.98 8.41
N VAL A 28 5.72 -10.67 8.49
CA VAL A 28 4.44 -10.07 8.09
C VAL A 28 4.30 -9.97 6.57
N GLY A 29 5.42 -9.99 5.84
CA GLY A 29 5.48 -9.78 4.39
C GLY A 29 4.64 -10.79 3.59
N ILE A 30 4.66 -12.06 3.98
CA ILE A 30 3.90 -13.13 3.28
C ILE A 30 2.40 -12.82 3.30
N ARG A 31 1.89 -12.26 4.40
CA ARG A 31 0.48 -11.84 4.50
C ARG A 31 0.23 -10.47 3.87
N ALA A 32 1.24 -9.61 3.81
CA ALA A 32 1.13 -8.28 3.23
C ALA A 32 1.00 -8.32 1.69
N THR A 33 1.63 -9.28 1.02
CA THR A 33 1.56 -9.41 -0.44
C THR A 33 0.13 -9.50 -1.00
N PRO A 34 -0.72 -10.46 -0.58
CA PRO A 34 -2.09 -10.53 -1.10
C PRO A 34 -2.94 -9.30 -0.74
N ILE A 35 -2.63 -8.63 0.38
CA ILE A 35 -3.28 -7.36 0.74
C ILE A 35 -2.90 -6.27 -0.27
N ALA A 36 -1.60 -6.13 -0.57
CA ALA A 36 -1.11 -5.12 -1.51
C ALA A 36 -1.66 -5.35 -2.93
N GLU A 37 -1.76 -6.60 -3.39
CA GLU A 37 -2.36 -6.95 -4.68
C GLU A 37 -3.83 -6.54 -4.75
N ALA A 38 -4.61 -6.85 -3.72
CA ALA A 38 -6.02 -6.45 -3.64
C ALA A 38 -6.17 -4.91 -3.60
N MET A 39 -5.33 -4.23 -2.82
CA MET A 39 -5.32 -2.76 -2.77
C MET A 39 -4.99 -2.15 -4.13
N LEU A 40 -4.00 -2.68 -4.84
CA LEU A 40 -3.65 -2.23 -6.19
C LEU A 40 -4.83 -2.40 -7.16
N ALA A 41 -5.50 -3.56 -7.14
CA ALA A 41 -6.66 -3.81 -7.97
C ALA A 41 -7.79 -2.81 -7.70
N LEU A 42 -8.07 -2.50 -6.42
CA LEU A 42 -9.06 -1.51 -6.03
C LEU A 42 -8.68 -0.10 -6.52
N THR A 43 -7.41 0.30 -6.37
CA THR A 43 -6.91 1.59 -6.87
C THR A 43 -7.08 1.72 -8.38
N LEU A 44 -6.74 0.68 -9.14
CA LEU A 44 -6.92 0.67 -10.59
C LEU A 44 -8.40 0.78 -10.99
N ILE A 45 -9.28 0.04 -10.32
CA ILE A 45 -10.73 0.11 -10.56
C ILE A 45 -11.28 1.49 -10.23
N ASP A 46 -10.85 2.11 -9.13
CA ASP A 46 -11.25 3.47 -8.76
C ASP A 46 -10.87 4.47 -9.86
N HIS A 47 -9.62 4.44 -10.33
CA HIS A 47 -9.18 5.30 -11.41
C HIS A 47 -9.92 5.05 -12.73
N LEU A 48 -10.15 3.79 -13.08
CA LEU A 48 -10.91 3.43 -14.28
C LEU A 48 -12.34 3.97 -14.22
N LEU A 49 -13.03 3.78 -13.09
CA LEU A 49 -14.40 4.23 -12.91
C LEU A 49 -14.50 5.76 -12.90
N ARG A 50 -13.54 6.46 -12.30
CA ARG A 50 -13.45 7.93 -12.34
C ARG A 50 -13.27 8.44 -13.77
N HIS A 51 -12.33 7.85 -14.50
CA HIS A 51 -12.10 8.21 -15.90
C HIS A 51 -13.35 7.98 -16.74
N ARG A 52 -14.01 6.82 -16.58
CA ARG A 52 -15.26 6.52 -17.27
C ARG A 52 -16.37 7.52 -16.90
N GLY A 53 -16.53 7.84 -15.62
CA GLY A 53 -17.57 8.78 -15.17
C GLY A 53 -17.41 10.20 -15.71
N GLN A 54 -16.18 10.64 -15.97
CA GLN A 54 -15.90 11.98 -16.51
C GLN A 54 -15.81 12.02 -18.03
N ASN A 55 -15.27 10.97 -18.65
CA ASN A 55 -14.82 11.00 -20.04
C ASN A 55 -15.41 9.91 -20.94
N ALA A 56 -16.41 9.12 -20.48
CA ALA A 56 -16.94 7.98 -21.25
C ALA A 56 -17.30 8.33 -22.70
N ASP A 57 -17.92 9.49 -22.91
CA ASP A 57 -18.42 9.92 -24.23
C ASP A 57 -17.55 11.02 -24.87
N VAL A 58 -16.44 11.39 -24.22
CA VAL A 58 -15.56 12.46 -24.73
C VAL A 58 -14.76 11.93 -25.91
N GLN A 59 -15.07 12.43 -27.10
CA GLN A 59 -14.29 12.20 -28.31
C GLN A 59 -13.29 13.34 -28.50
N CYS A 60 -12.00 13.01 -28.54
CA CYS A 60 -10.96 14.01 -28.80
C CYS A 60 -10.66 14.04 -30.30
N GLU A 61 -11.02 15.14 -30.96
CA GLU A 61 -10.70 15.37 -32.38
C GLU A 61 -9.21 15.68 -32.61
N THR A 62 -8.47 15.99 -31.54
CA THR A 62 -7.04 16.26 -31.61
C THR A 62 -6.29 15.01 -32.07
N PRO A 63 -5.51 15.08 -33.17
CA PRO A 63 -4.83 13.92 -33.71
C PRO A 63 -3.72 13.43 -32.77
N ILE A 64 -3.55 12.10 -32.68
CA ILE A 64 -2.43 11.50 -31.96
C ILE A 64 -1.14 11.80 -32.72
N ILE A 65 -0.34 12.74 -32.21
CA ILE A 65 0.99 13.03 -32.75
C ILE A 65 1.95 11.97 -32.21
N LYS A 66 2.51 11.15 -33.10
CA LYS A 66 3.54 10.17 -32.72
C LYS A 66 4.79 10.91 -32.22
N ALA A 67 5.42 10.35 -31.18
CA ALA A 67 6.74 10.83 -30.78
C ALA A 67 7.71 10.72 -31.97
N GLN A 68 8.39 11.80 -32.31
CA GLN A 68 9.54 11.76 -33.22
C GLN A 68 10.69 11.09 -32.47
N ALA A 69 11.17 9.97 -33.02
CA ALA A 69 12.46 9.42 -32.64
C ALA A 69 13.51 10.11 -33.51
N ASP A 70 14.41 10.84 -32.88
CA ASP A 70 15.67 11.28 -33.48
C ASP A 70 16.68 10.12 -33.50
#